data_AF-A0A1D6I5V7-F1
#
_entry.id   AF-A0A1D6I5V7-F1
#
_cell.length_a   1.000
_cell.length_b   1.000
_cell.length_c   1.000
_cell.angle_alpha   90.00
_cell.angle_beta   90.00
_cell.angle_gamma   90.00
#
_symmetry.space_group_name_H-M   'P 1'
#
loop_
_entity.id
_entity.type
_entity.pdbx_description
1 polymer ?
#
loop_
_entity_poly.entity_id
_entity_poly.type
_entity_poly.pdbx_seq_one_letter_code
_entity_poly.pdbx_strand_id
1 'polypeptide(L)'
;MELKPGMSALVTGGASGIGKALCIAFARRGLFVTVVDFSEENGREVATLVQKENSKFHGDLRIPSSIFVKCDVSNADNLAACFEKHVQTYNGLDICINCAGIANKTLVYDDTSDGTRTWRHAVNVNLVAVIDGTRIASQIMRNQKKPGVIINIGSAAGGVVMFTRSLSPLKRHGVRVNVLCPEFVQTNMAEQMSRKVIDSSGGYLEMEDVVNGTFELIQDESKAGACLWITKRRGMEYWPTPEEQRKYMVNPNKSKRMLTNNIYPSIRMPEFFEKIVVHTLSHNFRNATRLERVQLRFPIKAHSALVKIIYAGVNASDVNFSSGRYFSGNPKETASRLPFDAGFEGVGIVAAVGDSVSHIKVGTPVALMTFGSYAEFTEVPAKHLLPVPRPDPEVVAMLTSGLTASISLEKAGQMTSGQVVLVTAAAGGTGQFAVQVS
;
A
#
# COMPACT_ATOMS: atom_id res chain seq x y z
N MET A 1 -0.31 19.59 -8.72
CA MET A 1 -1.50 20.14 -9.36
C MET A 1 -1.53 21.62 -9.03
N GLU A 2 -1.54 22.45 -10.06
CA GLU A 2 -1.73 23.89 -9.89
C GLU A 2 -3.15 24.18 -9.38
N LEU A 3 -3.25 24.98 -8.31
CA LEU A 3 -4.54 25.37 -7.74
C LEU A 3 -5.08 26.62 -8.44
N LYS A 4 -6.32 26.55 -8.90
CA LYS A 4 -7.00 27.63 -9.64
C LYS A 4 -8.30 28.00 -8.95
N PRO A 5 -8.67 29.29 -8.92
CA PRO A 5 -10.00 29.70 -8.49
C PRO A 5 -11.09 28.96 -9.26
N GLY A 6 -12.14 28.54 -8.56
CA GLY A 6 -13.28 27.80 -9.11
C GLY A 6 -13.16 26.28 -9.04
N MET A 7 -11.99 25.74 -8.66
CA MET A 7 -11.85 24.31 -8.32
C MET A 7 -12.62 23.99 -7.03
N SER A 8 -13.04 22.74 -6.84
CA SER A 8 -13.83 22.31 -5.69
C SER A 8 -13.05 21.41 -4.73
N ALA A 9 -13.24 21.65 -3.42
CA ALA A 9 -12.70 20.86 -2.34
C ALA A 9 -13.81 20.34 -1.41
N LEU A 10 -13.72 19.08 -1.00
CA LEU A 10 -14.54 18.52 0.08
C LEU A 10 -13.62 18.22 1.27
N VAL A 11 -14.01 18.71 2.46
CA VAL A 11 -13.21 18.54 3.70
C VAL A 11 -14.09 17.93 4.78
N THR A 12 -13.78 16.71 5.21
CA THR A 12 -14.42 16.07 6.38
C THR A 12 -13.76 16.54 7.67
N GLY A 13 -14.52 16.66 8.76
CA GLY A 13 -14.03 17.28 10.00
C GLY A 13 -13.79 18.79 9.82
N GLY A 14 -14.51 19.42 8.88
CA GLY A 14 -14.26 20.78 8.43
C GLY A 14 -14.69 21.88 9.41
N ALA A 15 -15.39 21.55 10.50
CA ALA A 15 -15.94 22.57 11.39
C ALA A 15 -14.94 23.04 12.47
N SER A 16 -13.82 22.36 12.68
CA SER A 16 -12.84 22.71 13.72
C SER A 16 -11.40 22.35 13.37
N GLY A 17 -10.45 22.82 14.18
CA GLY A 17 -9.03 22.44 14.11
C GLY A 17 -8.42 22.53 12.71
N ILE A 18 -7.74 21.45 12.30
CA ILE A 18 -7.06 21.35 11.00
C ILE A 18 -8.06 21.48 9.85
N GLY A 19 -9.22 20.82 9.93
CA GLY A 19 -10.23 20.87 8.87
C GLY A 19 -10.74 22.29 8.63
N LYS A 20 -11.06 23.05 9.69
CA LYS A 20 -11.45 24.47 9.60
C LYS A 20 -10.35 25.31 8.95
N ALA A 21 -9.11 25.12 9.37
CA ALA A 21 -7.97 25.85 8.82
C ALA A 21 -7.78 25.58 7.31
N LEU A 22 -7.93 24.32 6.89
CA LEU A 22 -7.85 23.93 5.48
C LEU A 22 -9.01 24.48 4.65
N CYS A 23 -10.24 24.45 5.16
CA CYS A 23 -11.40 25.07 4.50
C CYS A 23 -11.13 26.55 4.19
N ILE A 24 -10.64 27.31 5.18
CA ILE A 24 -10.31 28.73 5.04
C ILE A 24 -9.13 28.93 4.09
N ALA A 25 -8.10 28.09 4.17
CA ALA A 25 -6.92 28.17 3.30
C ALA A 25 -7.26 27.90 1.83
N PHE A 26 -8.16 26.95 1.54
CA PHE A 26 -8.69 26.74 0.19
C PHE A 26 -9.53 27.92 -0.30
N ALA A 27 -10.35 28.50 0.56
CA ALA A 27 -11.13 29.69 0.23
C ALA A 27 -10.24 30.88 -0.17
N ARG A 28 -9.10 31.05 0.51
CA ARG A 28 -8.07 32.06 0.20
C ARG A 28 -7.33 31.82 -1.11
N ARG A 29 -7.57 30.67 -1.77
CA ARG A 29 -7.10 30.36 -3.12
C ARG A 29 -8.25 30.36 -4.15
N GLY A 30 -9.45 30.78 -3.74
CA GLY A 30 -10.64 30.86 -4.58
C GLY A 30 -11.31 29.51 -4.85
N LEU A 31 -11.08 28.48 -4.04
CA LEU A 31 -11.73 27.18 -4.23
C LEU A 31 -13.13 27.16 -3.63
N PHE A 32 -14.06 26.50 -4.29
CA PHE A 32 -15.37 26.20 -3.70
C PHE A 32 -15.25 25.06 -2.69
N VAL A 33 -15.82 25.22 -1.50
CA VAL A 33 -15.60 24.26 -0.41
C VAL A 33 -16.92 23.64 0.05
N THR A 34 -16.92 22.31 0.24
CA THR A 34 -17.92 21.62 1.05
C THR A 34 -17.32 21.33 2.42
N VAL A 35 -17.86 22.00 3.43
CA VAL A 35 -17.55 21.75 4.85
C VAL A 35 -18.42 20.58 5.31
N VAL A 36 -17.79 19.45 5.61
CA VAL A 36 -18.48 18.25 6.10
C VAL A 36 -18.11 18.03 7.57
N ASP A 37 -19.10 18.02 8.44
CA ASP A 37 -18.88 17.81 9.87
C ASP A 37 -20.14 17.32 10.60
N PHE A 38 -19.97 16.74 11.79
CA PHE A 38 -21.08 16.37 12.65
C PHE A 38 -21.68 17.59 13.37
N SER A 39 -20.84 18.58 13.72
CA SER A 39 -21.25 19.80 14.40
C SER A 39 -21.90 20.78 13.42
N GLU A 40 -23.21 20.92 13.53
CA GLU A 40 -24.01 21.76 12.62
C GLU A 40 -23.76 23.26 12.80
N GLU A 41 -23.68 23.73 14.05
CA GLU A 41 -23.43 25.13 14.37
C GLU A 41 -22.05 25.58 13.86
N ASN A 42 -20.99 24.89 14.29
CA ASN A 42 -19.62 25.21 13.88
C ASN A 42 -19.43 25.04 12.37
N GLY A 43 -20.06 24.01 11.78
CA GLY A 43 -19.98 23.77 10.34
C GLY A 43 -20.59 24.90 9.51
N ARG A 44 -21.74 25.45 9.92
CA ARG A 44 -22.36 26.62 9.29
C ARG A 44 -21.54 27.89 9.47
N GLU A 45 -20.95 28.08 10.65
CA GLU A 45 -20.02 29.20 10.91
C GLU A 45 -18.84 29.14 9.94
N VAL A 46 -18.18 27.99 9.82
CA VAL A 46 -17.04 27.82 8.91
C VAL A 46 -17.44 28.03 7.46
N ALA A 47 -18.59 27.51 7.01
CA ALA A 47 -19.06 27.75 5.66
C ALA A 47 -19.28 29.25 5.37
N THR A 48 -19.76 30.02 6.35
CA THR A 48 -19.90 31.48 6.24
C THR A 48 -18.53 32.17 6.12
N LEU A 49 -17.55 31.74 6.92
CA LEU A 49 -16.18 32.26 6.84
C LEU A 49 -15.53 31.96 5.48
N VAL A 50 -15.75 30.75 4.94
CA VAL A 50 -15.27 30.37 3.60
C VAL A 50 -15.90 31.26 2.54
N GLN A 51 -17.22 31.50 2.59
CA GLN A 51 -17.90 32.38 1.62
C GLN A 51 -17.31 33.79 1.65
N LYS A 52 -17.04 34.33 2.85
CA LYS A 52 -16.42 35.65 3.03
C LYS A 52 -15.01 35.73 2.44
N GLU A 53 -14.20 34.68 2.55
CA GLU A 53 -12.86 34.66 1.95
C GLU A 53 -12.92 34.48 0.43
N ASN A 54 -13.87 33.70 -0.07
CA ASN A 54 -14.05 33.44 -1.51
C ASN A 54 -14.58 34.63 -2.30
N SER A 55 -15.32 35.56 -1.69
CA SER A 55 -15.88 36.74 -2.38
C SER A 55 -14.83 37.65 -3.00
N LYS A 56 -13.55 37.50 -2.60
CA LYS A 56 -12.41 38.19 -3.20
C LYS A 56 -12.04 37.67 -4.60
N PHE A 57 -12.42 36.42 -4.91
CA PHE A 57 -12.08 35.73 -6.16
C PHE A 57 -13.26 35.64 -7.12
N HIS A 58 -14.47 35.60 -6.56
CA HIS A 58 -15.69 35.37 -7.31
C HIS A 58 -16.70 36.47 -7.01
N GLY A 59 -17.22 37.12 -8.07
CA GLY A 59 -18.31 38.09 -7.98
C GLY A 59 -19.67 37.41 -7.78
N ASP A 60 -20.72 37.92 -8.44
CA ASP A 60 -22.06 37.32 -8.39
C ASP A 60 -22.06 35.88 -8.92
N LEU A 61 -22.05 34.92 -7.99
CA LEU A 61 -22.10 33.50 -8.29
C LEU A 61 -23.54 33.00 -8.33
N ARG A 62 -23.86 32.16 -9.32
CA ARG A 62 -25.13 31.43 -9.40
C ARG A 62 -25.19 30.23 -8.45
N ILE A 63 -24.04 29.79 -7.96
CA ILE A 63 -23.88 28.67 -7.02
C ILE A 63 -23.11 29.16 -5.79
N PRO A 64 -23.40 28.66 -4.57
CA PRO A 64 -22.70 29.11 -3.38
C PRO A 64 -21.20 28.74 -3.44
N SER A 65 -20.30 29.63 -3.02
CA SER A 65 -18.86 29.32 -2.95
C SER A 65 -18.48 28.41 -1.78
N SER A 66 -19.39 28.21 -0.83
CA SER A 66 -19.28 27.20 0.22
C SER A 66 -20.64 26.63 0.57
N ILE A 67 -20.68 25.33 0.88
CA ILE A 67 -21.83 24.67 1.50
C ILE A 67 -21.39 23.92 2.75
N PHE A 68 -22.30 23.80 3.72
CA PHE A 68 -22.14 22.90 4.87
C PHE A 68 -23.04 21.68 4.68
N VAL A 69 -22.52 20.49 5.01
CA VAL A 69 -23.31 19.26 5.06
C VAL A 69 -23.04 18.55 6.39
N LYS A 70 -24.12 18.35 7.16
CA LYS A 70 -24.06 17.58 8.41
C LYS A 70 -23.84 16.11 8.10
N CYS A 71 -22.76 15.54 8.63
CA CYS A 71 -22.40 14.16 8.37
C CYS A 71 -21.79 13.49 9.59
N ASP A 72 -22.32 12.31 9.96
CA ASP A 72 -21.56 11.32 10.69
C ASP A 72 -20.76 10.49 9.68
N VAL A 73 -19.45 10.69 9.64
CA VAL A 73 -18.57 10.01 8.67
C VAL A 73 -18.43 8.51 8.95
N SER A 74 -18.82 8.04 10.14
CA SER A 74 -18.87 6.60 10.44
C SER A 74 -20.08 5.89 9.82
N ASN A 75 -21.03 6.65 9.26
CA ASN A 75 -22.15 6.14 8.48
C ASN A 75 -21.86 6.27 6.97
N ALA A 76 -21.68 5.14 6.31
CA ALA A 76 -21.30 5.09 4.89
C ALA A 76 -22.34 5.74 3.96
N ASP A 77 -23.63 5.59 4.24
CA ASP A 77 -24.71 6.18 3.43
C ASP A 77 -24.73 7.71 3.59
N ASN A 78 -24.54 8.19 4.82
CA ASN A 78 -24.48 9.61 5.09
C ASN A 78 -23.27 10.26 4.39
N LEU A 79 -22.11 9.59 4.44
CA LEU A 79 -20.91 10.05 3.75
C LEU A 79 -21.13 10.06 2.22
N ALA A 80 -21.72 9.01 1.64
CA ALA A 80 -22.03 8.95 0.21
C ALA A 80 -22.95 10.09 -0.24
N ALA A 81 -24.02 10.37 0.52
CA ALA A 81 -24.93 11.48 0.26
C ALA A 81 -24.22 12.85 0.30
N CYS A 82 -23.21 13.01 1.17
CA CYS A 82 -22.41 14.24 1.21
C CYS A 82 -21.59 14.46 -0.07
N PHE A 83 -20.94 13.41 -0.56
CA PHE A 83 -20.22 13.46 -1.84
C PHE A 83 -21.17 13.72 -3.00
N GLU A 84 -22.35 13.11 -3.00
CA GLU A 84 -23.37 13.36 -4.02
C GLU A 84 -23.78 14.84 -4.01
N LYS A 85 -24.07 15.40 -2.84
CA LYS A 85 -24.44 16.82 -2.71
C LYS A 85 -23.34 17.77 -3.21
N HIS A 86 -22.08 17.44 -2.92
CA HIS A 86 -20.92 18.18 -3.45
C HIS A 86 -20.91 18.16 -4.98
N VAL A 87 -21.01 16.96 -5.59
CA VAL A 87 -20.97 16.81 -7.05
C VAL A 87 -22.17 17.49 -7.71
N GLN A 88 -23.37 17.40 -7.12
CA GLN A 88 -24.55 18.11 -7.63
C GLN A 88 -24.35 19.64 -7.63
N THR A 89 -23.62 20.18 -6.65
CA THR A 89 -23.42 21.62 -6.49
C THR A 89 -22.30 22.15 -7.40
N TYR A 90 -21.17 21.43 -7.47
CA TYR A 90 -19.95 21.90 -8.12
C TYR A 90 -19.59 21.16 -9.42
N ASN A 91 -20.43 20.19 -9.83
CA ASN A 91 -20.27 19.41 -11.05
C ASN A 91 -18.92 18.67 -11.16
N GLY A 92 -18.40 18.24 -10.02
CA GLY A 92 -17.10 17.57 -9.95
C GLY A 92 -16.53 17.54 -8.54
N LEU A 93 -15.30 17.06 -8.43
CA LEU A 93 -14.49 17.03 -7.22
C LEU A 93 -13.02 17.06 -7.62
N ASP A 94 -12.30 18.12 -7.25
CA ASP A 94 -10.87 18.25 -7.54
C ASP A 94 -10.00 17.81 -6.35
N ILE A 95 -10.44 18.15 -5.12
CA ILE A 95 -9.69 17.89 -3.89
C ILE A 95 -10.58 17.25 -2.83
N CYS A 96 -10.13 16.16 -2.23
CA CYS A 96 -10.76 15.57 -1.06
C CYS A 96 -9.79 15.54 0.11
N ILE A 97 -10.18 16.13 1.24
CA ILE A 97 -9.44 16.04 2.49
C ILE A 97 -10.24 15.18 3.47
N ASN A 98 -9.71 13.99 3.76
CA ASN A 98 -10.23 13.16 4.84
C ASN A 98 -9.56 13.59 6.15
N CYS A 99 -10.18 14.50 6.91
CA CYS A 99 -9.62 15.09 8.12
C CYS A 99 -10.45 14.81 9.39
N ALA A 100 -11.67 14.27 9.26
CA ALA A 100 -12.46 13.88 10.43
C ALA A 100 -11.68 12.89 11.31
N GLY A 101 -11.71 13.13 12.62
CA GLY A 101 -11.05 12.28 13.59
C GLY A 101 -11.55 12.53 15.01
N ILE A 102 -11.45 11.51 15.85
CA ILE A 102 -11.78 11.56 17.28
C ILE A 102 -10.71 10.87 18.12
N ALA A 103 -10.57 11.29 19.38
CA ALA A 103 -9.76 10.60 20.37
C ALA A 103 -10.60 9.54 21.10
N ASN A 104 -10.03 8.36 21.35
CA ASN A 104 -10.57 7.41 22.31
C ASN A 104 -9.90 7.65 23.66
N LYS A 105 -10.69 7.88 24.71
CA LYS A 105 -10.17 8.21 26.06
C LYS A 105 -9.85 6.96 26.89
N THR A 106 -10.49 5.83 26.56
CA THR A 106 -10.32 4.59 27.31
C THR A 106 -9.11 3.82 26.80
N LEU A 107 -8.21 3.46 27.71
CA LEU A 107 -7.08 2.60 27.38
C LEU A 107 -7.60 1.18 27.11
N VAL A 108 -6.98 0.49 26.16
CA VAL A 108 -7.50 -0.81 25.66
C VAL A 108 -7.66 -1.85 26.77
N TYR A 109 -6.75 -1.87 27.75
CA TYR A 109 -6.80 -2.80 28.88
C TYR A 109 -7.80 -2.41 29.98
N ASP A 110 -8.26 -1.15 29.98
CA ASP A 110 -9.30 -0.65 30.89
C ASP A 110 -10.71 -0.72 30.27
N ASP A 111 -10.81 -1.03 28.98
CA ASP A 111 -12.07 -1.03 28.25
C ASP A 111 -12.86 -2.34 28.47
N THR A 112 -13.92 -2.26 29.26
CA THR A 112 -14.86 -3.36 29.52
C THR A 112 -16.11 -3.30 28.64
N SER A 113 -16.19 -2.34 27.71
CA SER A 113 -17.34 -2.18 26.82
C SER A 113 -17.35 -3.17 25.65
N ASP A 114 -18.46 -3.19 24.91
CA ASP A 114 -18.56 -3.87 23.62
C ASP A 114 -17.79 -3.14 22.51
N GLY A 115 -16.97 -2.13 22.82
CA GLY A 115 -16.18 -1.33 21.90
C GLY A 115 -16.98 -0.36 21.02
N THR A 116 -18.30 -0.50 20.91
CA THR A 116 -19.15 0.19 19.92
C THR A 116 -19.08 1.71 20.05
N ARG A 117 -18.87 2.23 21.26
CA ARG A 117 -18.75 3.66 21.57
C ARG A 117 -17.35 4.11 22.00
N THR A 118 -16.37 3.21 21.94
CA THR A 118 -14.98 3.47 22.36
C THR A 118 -14.03 3.24 21.18
N TRP A 119 -13.24 2.18 21.20
CA TRP A 119 -12.22 1.91 20.20
C TRP A 119 -12.82 1.58 18.83
N ARG A 120 -13.96 0.87 18.74
CA ARG A 120 -14.58 0.57 17.43
C ARG A 120 -15.09 1.84 16.78
N HIS A 121 -15.69 2.74 17.57
CA HIS A 121 -16.12 4.04 17.05
C HIS A 121 -14.92 4.86 16.54
N ALA A 122 -13.82 4.92 17.31
CA ALA A 122 -12.61 5.60 16.88
C ALA A 122 -12.00 4.97 15.61
N VAL A 123 -12.00 3.64 15.47
CA VAL A 123 -11.57 2.97 14.23
C VAL A 123 -12.50 3.29 13.07
N ASN A 124 -13.82 3.31 13.30
CA ASN A 124 -14.79 3.62 12.26
C ASN A 124 -14.63 5.06 11.75
N VAL A 125 -14.41 6.03 12.64
CA VAL A 125 -14.19 7.43 12.26
C VAL A 125 -12.79 7.66 11.68
N ASN A 126 -11.73 7.19 12.34
CA ASN A 126 -10.36 7.55 12.00
C ASN A 126 -9.75 6.70 10.88
N LEU A 127 -10.32 5.52 10.57
CA LEU A 127 -9.80 4.61 9.55
C LEU A 127 -10.86 4.22 8.52
N VAL A 128 -12.00 3.67 8.94
CA VAL A 128 -13.01 3.18 7.99
C VAL A 128 -13.57 4.33 7.15
N ALA A 129 -13.91 5.47 7.78
CA ALA A 129 -14.39 6.65 7.07
C ALA A 129 -13.35 7.24 6.10
N VAL A 130 -12.06 7.16 6.44
CA VAL A 130 -10.96 7.58 5.53
C VAL A 130 -10.91 6.65 4.31
N ILE A 131 -11.07 5.34 4.51
CA ILE A 131 -11.13 4.35 3.43
C ILE A 131 -12.33 4.62 2.53
N ASP A 132 -13.52 4.81 3.10
CA ASP A 132 -14.75 5.06 2.35
C ASP A 132 -14.72 6.40 1.62
N GLY A 133 -14.29 7.48 2.29
CA GLY A 133 -14.13 8.79 1.67
C GLY A 133 -13.13 8.76 0.51
N THR A 134 -11.99 8.08 0.69
CA THR A 134 -11.00 7.87 -0.39
C THR A 134 -11.58 7.05 -1.54
N ARG A 135 -12.33 5.98 -1.23
CA ARG A 135 -12.98 5.14 -2.24
C ARG A 135 -13.95 5.95 -3.09
N ILE A 136 -14.88 6.67 -2.45
CA ILE A 136 -15.91 7.49 -3.13
C ILE A 136 -15.24 8.60 -3.95
N ALA A 137 -14.32 9.37 -3.36
CA ALA A 137 -13.59 10.43 -4.06
C ALA A 137 -12.84 9.90 -5.28
N SER A 138 -12.15 8.76 -5.15
CA SER A 138 -11.41 8.16 -6.26
C SER A 138 -12.32 7.70 -7.40
N GLN A 139 -13.52 7.20 -7.10
CA GLN A 139 -14.51 6.81 -8.11
C GLN A 139 -15.01 8.05 -8.87
N ILE A 140 -15.37 9.11 -8.14
CA ILE A 140 -15.82 10.39 -8.71
C ILE A 140 -14.73 10.99 -9.60
N MET A 141 -13.49 11.11 -9.13
CA MET A 141 -12.37 11.70 -9.89
C MET A 141 -12.03 10.88 -11.14
N ARG A 142 -12.02 9.53 -11.04
CA ARG A 142 -11.78 8.65 -12.19
C ARG A 142 -12.88 8.76 -13.25
N ASN A 143 -14.13 8.87 -12.83
CA ASN A 143 -15.26 8.99 -13.75
C ASN A 143 -15.28 10.35 -14.47
N GLN A 144 -14.83 11.42 -13.80
CA GLN A 144 -14.65 12.73 -14.41
C GLN A 144 -13.53 12.77 -15.46
N LYS A 145 -12.59 11.81 -15.44
CA LYS A 145 -11.38 11.78 -16.27
C LYS A 145 -10.55 13.08 -16.16
N LYS A 146 -10.57 13.71 -14.98
CA LYS A 146 -9.78 14.90 -14.65
C LYS A 146 -8.78 14.56 -13.55
N PRO A 147 -7.63 15.25 -13.49
CA PRO A 147 -6.71 15.12 -12.37
C PRO A 147 -7.42 15.41 -11.05
N GLY A 148 -7.11 14.64 -10.01
CA GLY A 148 -7.70 14.82 -8.68
C GLY A 148 -6.70 14.47 -7.57
N VAL A 149 -6.87 15.09 -6.41
CA VAL A 149 -5.99 14.88 -5.25
C VAL A 149 -6.79 14.53 -4.01
N ILE A 150 -6.41 13.45 -3.35
CA ILE A 150 -6.96 13.04 -2.06
C ILE A 150 -5.84 13.14 -1.02
N ILE A 151 -6.07 13.90 0.04
CA ILE A 151 -5.18 13.96 1.20
C ILE A 151 -5.88 13.33 2.39
N ASN A 152 -5.26 12.30 2.93
CA ASN A 152 -5.66 11.69 4.18
C ASN A 152 -4.88 12.36 5.31
N ILE A 153 -5.57 12.89 6.32
CA ILE A 153 -4.90 13.33 7.54
C ILE A 153 -4.73 12.09 8.41
N GLY A 154 -3.48 11.72 8.66
CA GLY A 154 -3.09 10.62 9.53
C GLY A 154 -2.39 11.12 10.78
N SER A 155 -1.89 10.17 11.57
CA SER A 155 -0.92 10.41 12.63
C SER A 155 0.28 9.48 12.43
N ALA A 156 1.19 9.41 13.39
CA ALA A 156 2.27 8.43 13.39
C ALA A 156 1.77 6.96 13.34
N ALA A 157 0.49 6.70 13.63
CA ALA A 157 -0.10 5.37 13.55
C ALA A 157 -0.23 4.87 12.09
N GLY A 158 0.28 3.66 11.83
CA GLY A 158 0.56 3.18 10.47
C GLY A 158 -0.64 2.85 9.57
N GLY A 159 -1.86 2.72 10.09
CA GLY A 159 -3.02 2.23 9.32
C GLY A 159 -3.36 3.08 8.09
N VAL A 160 -3.60 4.38 8.29
CA VAL A 160 -3.89 5.33 7.21
C VAL A 160 -2.70 5.50 6.27
N VAL A 161 -1.47 5.44 6.81
CA VAL A 161 -0.25 5.55 6.02
C VAL A 161 -0.11 4.38 5.05
N MET A 162 -0.23 3.14 5.54
CA MET A 162 -0.11 1.95 4.70
C MET A 162 -1.24 1.85 3.68
N PHE A 163 -2.47 2.18 4.09
CA PHE A 163 -3.60 2.28 3.17
C PHE A 163 -3.30 3.26 2.03
N THR A 164 -2.86 4.48 2.36
CA THR A 164 -2.56 5.52 1.36
C THR A 164 -1.43 5.09 0.41
N ARG A 165 -0.37 4.47 0.93
CA ARG A 165 0.75 3.95 0.12
C ARG A 165 0.29 2.91 -0.91
N SER A 166 -0.64 2.03 -0.52
CA SER A 166 -1.20 1.00 -1.41
C SER A 166 -1.96 1.58 -2.61
N LEU A 167 -2.39 2.84 -2.53
CA LEU A 167 -3.16 3.53 -3.56
C LEU A 167 -2.30 4.32 -4.57
N SER A 168 -0.96 4.25 -4.46
CA SER A 168 -0.05 4.88 -5.44
C SER A 168 -0.34 4.51 -6.91
N PRO A 169 -0.83 3.29 -7.27
CA PRO A 169 -1.18 2.98 -8.66
C PRO A 169 -2.32 3.83 -9.23
N LEU A 170 -3.15 4.49 -8.40
CA LEU A 170 -4.22 5.38 -8.89
C LEU A 170 -3.68 6.57 -9.69
N LYS A 171 -2.39 6.92 -9.53
CA LYS A 171 -1.72 7.98 -10.30
C LYS A 171 -1.87 7.77 -11.81
N ARG A 172 -1.88 6.52 -12.28
CA ARG A 172 -2.08 6.16 -13.70
C ARG A 172 -3.46 6.55 -14.25
N HIS A 173 -4.41 6.83 -13.37
CA HIS A 173 -5.76 7.28 -13.70
C HIS A 173 -5.96 8.78 -13.40
N GLY A 174 -4.87 9.53 -13.18
CA GLY A 174 -4.91 10.96 -12.86
C GLY A 174 -5.25 11.29 -11.41
N VAL A 175 -5.42 10.29 -10.53
CA VAL A 175 -5.78 10.49 -9.12
C VAL A 175 -4.57 10.25 -8.23
N ARG A 176 -4.18 11.23 -7.42
CA ARG A 176 -3.09 11.09 -6.45
C ARG A 176 -3.67 11.03 -5.04
N VAL A 177 -3.23 10.05 -4.25
CA VAL A 177 -3.61 9.90 -2.86
C VAL A 177 -2.35 10.00 -2.01
N ASN A 178 -2.29 10.94 -1.08
CA ASN A 178 -1.15 11.13 -0.18
C ASN A 178 -1.65 11.28 1.27
N VAL A 179 -0.76 11.06 2.23
CA VAL A 179 -1.06 11.20 3.66
C VAL A 179 -0.20 12.29 4.27
N LEU A 180 -0.84 13.15 5.06
CA LEU A 180 -0.17 14.12 5.91
C LEU A 180 -0.28 13.65 7.36
N CYS A 181 0.84 13.49 8.05
CA CYS A 181 0.86 13.13 9.47
C CYS A 181 1.46 14.28 10.28
N PRO A 182 0.65 15.27 10.68
CA PRO A 182 1.09 16.23 11.68
C PRO A 182 1.23 15.55 13.05
N GLU A 183 2.17 16.05 13.84
CA GLU A 183 2.27 15.78 15.27
C GLU A 183 1.19 16.59 16.03
N PHE A 184 1.48 17.12 17.22
CA PHE A 184 0.48 17.84 18.01
C PHE A 184 0.22 19.23 17.44
N VAL A 185 -1.04 19.51 17.09
CA VAL A 185 -1.52 20.84 16.69
C VAL A 185 -2.53 21.31 17.72
N GLN A 186 -2.50 22.59 18.11
CA GLN A 186 -3.41 23.12 19.13
C GLN A 186 -4.86 23.08 18.64
N THR A 187 -5.59 22.05 19.07
CA THR A 187 -6.96 21.73 18.67
C THR A 187 -7.70 21.11 19.85
N ASN A 188 -9.04 21.13 19.83
CA ASN A 188 -9.89 20.52 20.88
C ASN A 188 -9.58 19.02 21.11
N MET A 189 -9.05 18.33 20.09
CA MET A 189 -8.61 16.94 20.22
C MET A 189 -7.29 16.85 20.99
N ALA A 190 -6.31 17.69 20.66
CA ALA A 190 -5.00 17.68 21.31
C ALA A 190 -5.07 18.14 22.78
N GLU A 191 -6.03 18.98 23.16
CA GLU A 191 -6.28 19.37 24.56
C GLU A 191 -6.67 18.19 25.45
N GLN A 192 -7.11 17.07 24.87
CA GLN A 192 -7.42 15.83 25.60
C GLN A 192 -6.17 14.98 25.87
N MET A 193 -5.02 15.34 25.29
CA MET A 193 -3.74 14.65 25.49
C MET A 193 -2.98 15.23 26.70
N SER A 194 -2.14 14.41 27.33
CA SER A 194 -1.35 14.88 28.47
C SER A 194 -0.32 15.94 28.04
N ARG A 195 -0.24 17.05 28.78
CA ARG A 195 0.76 18.12 28.53
C ARG A 195 2.19 17.58 28.51
N LYS A 196 2.52 16.62 29.39
CA LYS A 196 3.84 15.96 29.42
C LYS A 196 4.22 15.31 28.08
N VAL A 197 3.27 14.70 27.38
CA VAL A 197 3.52 14.06 26.06
C VAL A 197 3.70 15.11 24.97
N ILE A 198 2.96 16.22 25.03
CA ILE A 198 3.07 17.32 24.08
C ILE A 198 4.43 18.01 24.25
N ASP A 199 4.80 18.34 25.49
CA ASP A 199 6.07 18.99 25.83
C ASP A 199 7.27 18.10 25.46
N SER A 200 7.18 16.79 25.73
CA SER A 200 8.25 15.85 25.37
C SER A 200 8.43 15.67 23.86
N SER A 201 7.41 16.02 23.07
CA SER A 201 7.41 16.02 21.60
C SER A 201 7.87 17.37 21.02
N GLY A 202 8.13 18.37 21.86
CA GLY A 202 8.60 19.70 21.46
C GLY A 202 7.51 20.77 21.41
N GLY A 203 6.27 20.47 21.83
CA GLY A 203 5.15 21.40 21.88
C GLY A 203 4.22 21.31 20.68
N TYR A 204 3.40 22.34 20.50
CA TYR A 204 2.46 22.43 19.38
C TYR A 204 3.13 22.92 18.08
N LEU A 205 2.76 22.27 16.98
CA LEU A 205 2.95 22.75 15.62
C LEU A 205 2.10 23.99 15.37
N GLU A 206 2.61 24.89 14.54
CA GLU A 206 1.80 25.97 14.01
C GLU A 206 0.80 25.40 13.01
N MET A 207 -0.45 25.89 13.05
CA MET A 207 -1.48 25.46 12.09
C MET A 207 -1.04 25.75 10.65
N GLU A 208 -0.25 26.81 10.45
CA GLU A 208 0.30 27.19 9.15
C GLU A 208 1.23 26.13 8.57
N ASP A 209 2.03 25.42 9.38
CA ASP A 209 2.89 24.33 8.92
C ASP A 209 2.05 23.19 8.31
N VAL A 210 0.93 22.87 8.95
CA VAL A 210 0.00 21.82 8.49
C VAL A 210 -0.68 22.20 7.18
N VAL A 211 -1.10 23.47 7.07
CA VAL A 211 -1.67 24.03 5.84
C VAL A 211 -0.63 23.99 4.71
N ASN A 212 0.60 24.41 4.98
CA ASN A 212 1.70 24.42 4.01
C ASN A 212 2.05 23.00 3.54
N GLY A 213 2.16 22.03 4.44
CA GLY A 213 2.41 20.63 4.05
C GLY A 213 1.24 20.00 3.29
N THR A 214 0.00 20.43 3.55
CA THR A 214 -1.15 20.02 2.73
C THR A 214 -1.00 20.55 1.30
N PHE A 215 -0.64 21.82 1.14
CA PHE A 215 -0.39 22.40 -0.18
C PHE A 215 0.80 21.77 -0.89
N GLU A 216 1.90 21.46 -0.20
CA GLU A 216 3.04 20.70 -0.73
C GLU A 216 2.58 19.40 -1.41
N LEU A 217 1.78 18.58 -0.70
CA LEU A 217 1.26 17.32 -1.23
C LEU A 217 0.30 17.50 -2.42
N ILE A 218 -0.47 18.59 -2.43
CA ILE A 218 -1.39 18.92 -3.52
C ILE A 218 -0.62 19.43 -4.75
N GLN A 219 0.41 20.24 -4.55
CA GLN A 219 1.12 20.90 -5.64
C GLN A 219 2.18 19.99 -6.28
N ASP A 220 2.90 19.19 -5.48
CA ASP A 220 3.92 18.28 -5.99
C ASP A 220 3.30 17.07 -6.71
N GLU A 221 3.32 17.11 -8.04
CA GLU A 221 2.77 16.07 -8.92
C GLU A 221 3.62 14.79 -8.95
N SER A 222 4.85 14.83 -8.45
CA SER A 222 5.67 13.63 -8.31
C SER A 222 5.07 12.67 -7.28
N LYS A 223 4.37 13.20 -6.26
CA LYS A 223 3.90 12.44 -5.10
C LYS A 223 2.60 11.68 -5.35
N ALA A 224 2.65 10.36 -5.17
CA ALA A 224 1.49 9.48 -5.03
C ALA A 224 1.82 8.34 -4.06
N GLY A 225 0.95 8.11 -3.07
CA GLY A 225 1.22 7.24 -1.94
C GLY A 225 2.30 7.81 -1.00
N ALA A 226 2.58 9.11 -1.07
CA ALA A 226 3.59 9.74 -0.22
C ALA A 226 3.06 9.95 1.20
N CYS A 227 3.95 9.86 2.18
CA CYS A 227 3.69 10.18 3.58
C CYS A 227 4.55 11.38 3.96
N LEU A 228 3.91 12.52 4.24
CA LEU A 228 4.60 13.72 4.72
C LEU A 228 4.36 13.85 6.22
N TRP A 229 5.42 13.67 7.01
CA TRP A 229 5.41 13.91 8.44
C TRP A 229 5.73 15.37 8.71
N ILE A 230 5.00 15.97 9.65
CA ILE A 230 5.31 17.31 10.16
C ILE A 230 5.52 17.17 11.66
N THR A 231 6.73 17.47 12.12
CA THR A 231 7.09 17.41 13.54
C THR A 231 7.69 18.74 13.97
N LYS A 232 7.53 19.11 15.24
CA LYS A 232 8.05 20.42 15.70
C LYS A 232 9.58 20.48 15.61
N ARG A 233 10.25 19.33 15.78
CA ARG A 233 11.71 19.24 15.79
C ARG A 233 12.35 19.17 14.41
N ARG A 234 11.70 18.52 13.44
CA ARG A 234 12.29 18.24 12.13
C ARG A 234 11.60 18.98 10.98
N GLY A 235 10.49 19.66 11.26
CA GLY A 235 9.67 20.27 10.22
C GLY A 235 9.02 19.19 9.35
N MET A 236 8.95 19.47 8.05
CA MET A 236 8.34 18.60 7.03
C MET A 236 9.35 17.55 6.51
N GLU A 237 9.05 16.27 6.67
CA GLU A 237 9.90 15.15 6.24
C GLU A 237 9.08 14.05 5.56
N TYR A 238 9.53 13.57 4.39
CA TYR A 238 8.88 12.44 3.73
C TYR A 238 9.31 11.10 4.35
N TRP A 239 8.34 10.25 4.69
CA TRP A 239 8.57 8.93 5.27
C TRP A 239 8.29 7.77 4.28
N PRO A 240 9.10 6.69 4.29
CA PRO A 240 10.35 6.53 5.03
C PRO A 240 11.47 7.38 4.46
N THR A 241 12.32 7.92 5.34
CA THR A 241 13.50 8.69 4.96
C THR A 241 14.49 7.81 4.19
N PRO A 242 15.43 8.37 3.41
CA PRO A 242 16.46 7.58 2.73
C PRO A 242 17.30 6.72 3.69
N GLU A 243 17.51 7.18 4.93
CA GLU A 243 18.19 6.39 5.96
C GLU A 243 17.36 5.19 6.42
N GLU A 244 16.06 5.40 6.64
CA GLU A 244 15.16 4.32 7.02
C GLU A 244 15.00 3.30 5.91
N GLN A 245 14.92 3.75 4.66
CA GLN A 245 14.93 2.84 3.51
C GLN A 245 16.21 1.98 3.46
N ARG A 246 17.38 2.55 3.77
CA ARG A 246 18.66 1.81 3.79
C ARG A 246 18.68 0.66 4.81
N LYS A 247 17.95 0.76 5.92
CA LYS A 247 17.87 -0.34 6.91
C LYS A 247 17.23 -1.60 6.34
N TYR A 248 16.38 -1.46 5.33
CA TYR A 248 15.69 -2.58 4.68
C TYR A 248 16.42 -3.09 3.43
N MET A 249 17.57 -2.51 3.06
CA MET A 249 18.38 -2.97 1.93
C MET A 249 19.32 -4.10 2.36
N VAL A 250 19.26 -5.25 1.69
CA VAL A 250 20.14 -6.39 1.97
C VAL A 250 21.54 -6.12 1.40
N ASN A 251 22.56 -6.16 2.25
CA ASN A 251 23.94 -5.91 1.87
C ASN A 251 24.59 -7.20 1.33
N PRO A 252 25.08 -7.26 0.07
CA PRO A 252 25.43 -8.51 -0.61
C PRO A 252 26.65 -9.28 -0.04
N ASN A 253 27.32 -8.77 0.99
CA ASN A 253 28.62 -9.27 1.47
C ASN A 253 28.60 -10.22 2.68
N LYS A 254 27.45 -10.50 3.32
CA LYS A 254 27.42 -11.43 4.47
C LYS A 254 27.01 -12.85 4.04
N SER A 255 27.97 -13.76 4.16
CA SER A 255 27.86 -15.24 4.11
C SER A 255 27.85 -15.90 2.71
N LYS A 256 29.04 -16.03 2.11
CA LYS A 256 29.35 -17.12 1.16
C LYS A 256 30.10 -18.23 1.90
N ARG A 257 29.41 -19.02 2.73
CA ARG A 257 29.98 -20.29 3.20
C ARG A 257 29.76 -21.31 2.08
N MET A 258 30.84 -21.90 1.54
CA MET A 258 30.79 -22.78 0.38
C MET A 258 29.82 -23.96 0.59
N LEU A 259 28.67 -23.89 -0.07
CA LEU A 259 27.75 -25.01 -0.30
C LEU A 259 28.30 -25.83 -1.48
N THR A 260 29.36 -26.58 -1.27
CA THR A 260 29.91 -27.47 -2.30
C THR A 260 30.22 -28.81 -1.69
N ASN A 261 29.48 -29.84 -2.10
CA ASN A 261 29.98 -31.20 -2.34
C ASN A 261 28.91 -32.17 -2.88
N ASN A 262 27.64 -31.76 -3.02
CA ASN A 262 26.62 -32.59 -3.66
C ASN A 262 26.47 -32.23 -5.14
N ILE A 263 27.31 -32.83 -6.00
CA ILE A 263 27.13 -32.78 -7.45
C ILE A 263 26.28 -33.98 -7.85
N TYR A 264 25.07 -33.71 -8.31
CA TYR A 264 24.16 -34.74 -8.81
C TYR A 264 24.57 -35.16 -10.24
N PRO A 265 24.33 -36.43 -10.64
CA PRO A 265 24.73 -36.93 -11.96
C PRO A 265 24.13 -36.09 -13.10
N SER A 266 24.80 -36.12 -14.25
CA SER A 266 24.41 -35.34 -15.43
C SER A 266 22.96 -35.59 -15.82
N ILE A 267 22.14 -34.54 -15.80
CA ILE A 267 20.74 -34.59 -16.24
C ILE A 267 20.72 -34.86 -17.74
N ARG A 268 19.98 -35.87 -18.18
CA ARG A 268 19.76 -36.11 -19.60
C ARG A 268 18.83 -35.03 -20.15
N MET A 269 19.31 -34.26 -21.13
CA MET A 269 18.50 -33.23 -21.79
C MET A 269 17.49 -33.89 -22.73
N PRO A 270 16.17 -33.69 -22.54
CA PRO A 270 15.20 -34.16 -23.51
C PRO A 270 15.09 -33.17 -24.68
N GLU A 271 14.64 -33.65 -25.83
CA GLU A 271 14.29 -32.76 -26.95
C GLU A 271 13.02 -31.94 -26.65
N PHE A 272 12.08 -32.53 -25.90
CA PHE A 272 10.83 -31.90 -25.49
C PHE A 272 10.56 -32.15 -24.02
N PHE A 273 9.91 -31.20 -23.36
CA PHE A 273 9.48 -31.30 -21.97
C PHE A 273 8.10 -30.66 -21.78
N GLU A 274 7.45 -30.96 -20.66
CA GLU A 274 6.12 -30.45 -20.35
C GLU A 274 6.16 -29.26 -19.37
N LYS A 275 5.24 -28.32 -19.55
CA LYS A 275 5.00 -27.22 -18.62
C LYS A 275 3.54 -26.79 -18.59
N ILE A 276 3.13 -26.16 -17.49
CA ILE A 276 1.81 -25.56 -17.32
C ILE A 276 1.89 -24.10 -17.75
N VAL A 277 1.02 -23.72 -18.69
CA VAL A 277 0.99 -22.40 -19.31
C VAL A 277 -0.37 -21.75 -19.06
N VAL A 278 -0.37 -20.47 -18.70
CA VAL A 278 -1.57 -19.65 -18.55
C VAL A 278 -1.97 -19.10 -19.92
N HIS A 279 -3.19 -19.43 -20.36
CA HIS A 279 -3.78 -18.98 -21.62
C HIS A 279 -4.90 -17.96 -21.45
N THR A 280 -5.49 -17.90 -20.26
CA THR A 280 -6.61 -16.99 -19.97
C THR A 280 -6.40 -16.39 -18.58
N LEU A 281 -6.64 -15.09 -18.44
CA LEU A 281 -6.61 -14.44 -17.14
C LEU A 281 -7.83 -14.86 -16.32
N SER A 282 -7.65 -15.67 -15.29
CA SER A 282 -8.73 -16.10 -14.41
C SER A 282 -8.22 -16.53 -13.04
N HIS A 283 -9.07 -16.38 -12.02
CA HIS A 283 -8.83 -16.92 -10.68
C HIS A 283 -9.11 -18.42 -10.59
N ASN A 284 -9.77 -19.01 -11.59
CA ASN A 284 -9.91 -20.45 -11.71
C ASN A 284 -8.67 -21.00 -12.43
N PHE A 285 -7.69 -21.48 -11.65
CA PHE A 285 -6.40 -21.92 -12.17
C PHE A 285 -6.53 -23.02 -13.23
N ARG A 286 -7.44 -23.99 -13.03
CA ARG A 286 -7.70 -25.07 -13.98
C ARG A 286 -8.19 -24.53 -15.33
N ASN A 287 -9.08 -23.55 -15.32
CA ASN A 287 -9.60 -22.96 -16.55
C ASN A 287 -8.60 -21.99 -17.20
N ALA A 288 -7.73 -21.38 -16.39
CA ALA A 288 -6.70 -20.45 -16.84
C ALA A 288 -5.55 -21.15 -17.58
N THR A 289 -5.29 -22.43 -17.27
CA THR A 289 -4.05 -23.12 -17.65
C THR A 289 -4.24 -24.34 -18.55
N ARG A 290 -3.18 -24.70 -19.28
CA ARG A 290 -3.06 -25.94 -20.06
C ARG A 290 -1.68 -26.53 -19.88
N LEU A 291 -1.57 -27.85 -20.03
CA LEU A 291 -0.29 -28.53 -20.17
C LEU A 291 0.19 -28.37 -21.61
N GLU A 292 1.41 -27.89 -21.80
CA GLU A 292 2.04 -27.75 -23.10
C GLU A 292 3.34 -28.56 -23.14
N ARG A 293 3.52 -29.28 -24.25
CA ARG A 293 4.79 -29.91 -24.59
C ARG A 293 5.60 -28.97 -25.47
N VAL A 294 6.77 -28.56 -24.99
CA VAL A 294 7.62 -27.56 -25.65
C VAL A 294 9.00 -28.13 -25.95
N GLN A 295 9.61 -27.64 -27.04
CA GLN A 295 10.95 -28.03 -27.43
C GLN A 295 11.99 -27.33 -26.55
N LEU A 296 12.98 -28.08 -26.07
CA LEU A 296 14.12 -27.51 -25.36
C LEU A 296 15.03 -26.78 -26.35
N ARG A 297 15.33 -25.50 -26.09
CA ARG A 297 16.13 -24.65 -26.98
C ARG A 297 17.53 -24.41 -26.43
N PHE A 298 18.51 -24.47 -27.32
CA PHE A 298 19.91 -24.14 -27.07
C PHE A 298 20.42 -23.11 -28.11
N PRO A 299 21.46 -22.31 -27.78
CA PRO A 299 22.15 -22.24 -26.49
C PRO A 299 21.30 -21.58 -25.40
N ILE A 300 21.62 -21.84 -24.12
CA ILE A 300 21.01 -21.12 -22.99
C ILE A 300 21.48 -19.66 -23.03
N LYS A 301 20.59 -18.71 -22.73
CA LYS A 301 20.95 -17.29 -22.73
C LYS A 301 22.15 -17.03 -21.82
N ALA A 302 23.02 -16.12 -22.26
CA ALA A 302 24.35 -15.88 -21.66
C ALA A 302 24.34 -15.75 -20.12
N HIS A 303 23.35 -15.07 -19.53
CA HIS A 303 23.25 -14.84 -18.08
C HIS A 303 22.19 -15.70 -17.38
N SER A 304 21.70 -16.75 -18.03
CA SER A 304 20.68 -17.65 -17.51
C SER A 304 21.23 -19.05 -17.25
N ALA A 305 20.49 -19.82 -16.47
CA ALA A 305 20.70 -21.25 -16.31
C ALA A 305 19.38 -21.99 -16.54
N LEU A 306 19.48 -23.17 -17.13
CA LEU A 306 18.38 -24.12 -17.25
C LEU A 306 18.35 -24.97 -15.98
N VAL A 307 17.19 -25.09 -15.35
CA VAL A 307 17.00 -25.85 -14.11
C VAL A 307 15.99 -26.98 -14.37
N LYS A 308 16.35 -28.22 -14.03
CA LYS A 308 15.40 -29.34 -13.93
C LYS A 308 14.67 -29.20 -12.61
N ILE A 309 13.38 -28.91 -12.65
CA ILE A 309 12.55 -28.81 -11.46
C ILE A 309 12.31 -30.21 -10.89
N ILE A 310 12.48 -30.36 -9.58
CA ILE A 310 12.21 -31.59 -8.83
C ILE A 310 10.95 -31.39 -7.99
N TYR A 311 10.85 -30.23 -7.33
CA TYR A 311 9.71 -29.86 -6.51
C TYR A 311 9.24 -28.45 -6.87
N ALA A 312 7.93 -28.23 -6.91
CA ALA A 312 7.33 -26.93 -7.13
C ALA A 312 6.32 -26.62 -6.02
N GLY A 313 6.30 -25.36 -5.57
CA GLY A 313 5.41 -24.91 -4.50
C GLY A 313 4.03 -24.53 -5.04
N VAL A 314 2.98 -24.76 -4.25
CA VAL A 314 1.61 -24.34 -4.57
C VAL A 314 1.19 -23.23 -3.61
N ASN A 315 1.00 -22.03 -4.15
CA ASN A 315 0.78 -20.81 -3.38
C ASN A 315 -0.48 -20.07 -3.86
N ALA A 316 -1.03 -19.21 -2.99
CA ALA A 316 -2.04 -18.24 -3.40
C ALA A 316 -1.53 -17.30 -4.53
N SER A 317 -0.21 -17.08 -4.57
CA SER A 317 0.47 -16.35 -5.63
C SER A 317 0.27 -16.94 -7.02
N ASP A 318 0.11 -18.26 -7.17
CA ASP A 318 -0.12 -18.89 -8.47
C ASP A 318 -1.50 -18.51 -9.05
N VAL A 319 -2.51 -18.44 -8.19
CA VAL A 319 -3.86 -18.00 -8.55
C VAL A 319 -3.90 -16.49 -8.82
N ASN A 320 -3.20 -15.69 -8.02
CA ASN A 320 -3.11 -14.25 -8.25
C ASN A 320 -2.37 -13.92 -9.56
N PHE A 321 -1.31 -14.64 -9.87
CA PHE A 321 -0.54 -14.44 -11.10
C PHE A 321 -1.33 -14.85 -12.34
N SER A 322 -1.96 -16.03 -12.33
CA SER A 322 -2.81 -16.50 -13.43
C SER A 322 -4.06 -15.65 -13.65
N SER A 323 -4.56 -14.96 -12.62
CA SER A 323 -5.63 -13.95 -12.76
C SER A 323 -5.15 -12.57 -13.19
N GLY A 324 -3.84 -12.39 -13.38
CA GLY A 324 -3.23 -11.15 -13.86
C GLY A 324 -3.02 -10.07 -12.79
N ARG A 325 -3.22 -10.37 -11.50
CA ARG A 325 -3.17 -9.38 -10.40
C ARG A 325 -1.77 -8.82 -10.12
N TYR A 326 -0.73 -9.51 -10.56
CA TYR A 326 0.66 -9.09 -10.35
C TYR A 326 1.25 -8.30 -11.53
N PHE A 327 0.51 -8.15 -12.63
CA PHE A 327 0.95 -7.29 -13.72
C PHE A 327 0.50 -5.85 -13.47
N SER A 328 1.43 -4.93 -13.64
CA SER A 328 1.11 -3.52 -13.78
C SER A 328 0.58 -3.25 -15.19
N GLY A 329 -0.45 -2.42 -15.31
CA GLY A 329 -1.06 -2.06 -16.58
C GLY A 329 -2.58 -2.15 -16.60
N ASN A 330 -3.17 -1.89 -17.76
CA ASN A 330 -4.59 -2.08 -17.99
C ASN A 330 -4.90 -3.54 -18.43
N PRO A 331 -6.16 -4.00 -18.36
CA PRO A 331 -6.50 -5.39 -18.70
C PRO A 331 -6.08 -5.85 -20.10
N LYS A 332 -6.04 -4.96 -21.10
CA LYS A 332 -5.59 -5.31 -22.45
C LYS A 332 -4.09 -5.56 -22.51
N GLU A 333 -3.30 -4.73 -21.83
CA GLU A 333 -1.84 -4.92 -21.71
C GLU A 333 -1.49 -6.19 -20.92
N THR A 334 -2.28 -6.52 -19.90
CA THR A 334 -2.09 -7.78 -19.18
C THR A 334 -2.45 -8.97 -20.07
N ALA A 335 -3.56 -8.88 -20.82
CA ALA A 335 -3.97 -9.93 -21.75
C ALA A 335 -2.96 -10.14 -22.90
N SER A 336 -2.29 -9.08 -23.36
CA SER A 336 -1.27 -9.19 -24.41
C SER A 336 0.00 -9.91 -23.97
N ARG A 337 0.15 -10.22 -22.67
CA ARG A 337 1.26 -11.04 -22.15
C ARG A 337 0.96 -12.54 -22.21
N LEU A 338 -0.28 -12.93 -22.50
CA LEU A 338 -0.63 -14.33 -22.71
C LEU A 338 -0.07 -14.84 -24.04
N PRO A 339 0.34 -16.12 -24.12
CA PRO A 339 0.47 -17.06 -23.00
C PRO A 339 1.75 -16.83 -22.18
N PHE A 340 1.72 -17.17 -20.88
CA PHE A 340 2.89 -17.12 -20.00
C PHE A 340 2.96 -18.30 -19.03
N ASP A 341 4.15 -18.61 -18.53
CA ASP A 341 4.41 -19.82 -17.76
C ASP A 341 3.92 -19.72 -16.31
N ALA A 342 3.35 -20.81 -15.78
CA ALA A 342 2.81 -20.88 -14.41
C ALA A 342 3.83 -21.41 -13.38
N GLY A 343 3.51 -21.22 -12.08
CA GLY A 343 4.30 -21.73 -10.95
C GLY A 343 5.25 -20.69 -10.37
N PHE A 344 5.09 -20.34 -9.09
CA PHE A 344 5.77 -19.22 -8.43
C PHE A 344 7.15 -19.54 -7.86
N GLU A 345 7.34 -20.78 -7.38
CA GLU A 345 8.58 -21.18 -6.73
C GLU A 345 8.87 -22.66 -6.97
N GLY A 346 10.13 -23.04 -6.84
CA GLY A 346 10.55 -24.43 -6.99
C GLY A 346 11.97 -24.68 -6.55
N VAL A 347 12.30 -25.96 -6.47
CA VAL A 347 13.62 -26.48 -6.15
C VAL A 347 13.99 -27.49 -7.22
N GLY A 348 15.23 -27.41 -7.68
CA GLY A 348 15.71 -28.19 -8.79
C GLY A 348 17.22 -28.28 -8.85
N ILE A 349 17.71 -28.83 -9.95
CA ILE A 349 19.14 -28.99 -10.22
C ILE A 349 19.49 -28.26 -11.51
N VAL A 350 20.59 -27.53 -11.50
CA VAL A 350 21.09 -26.82 -12.68
C VAL A 350 21.50 -27.83 -13.75
N ALA A 351 20.80 -27.78 -14.88
CA ALA A 351 20.91 -28.69 -16.00
C ALA A 351 21.91 -28.16 -17.05
N ALA A 352 21.89 -26.86 -17.32
CA ALA A 352 22.82 -26.18 -18.22
C ALA A 352 22.99 -24.71 -17.80
N VAL A 353 24.08 -24.07 -18.21
CA VAL A 353 24.37 -22.65 -17.93
C VAL A 353 24.76 -21.94 -19.22
N GLY A 354 24.40 -20.66 -19.32
CA GLY A 354 24.87 -19.79 -20.40
C GLY A 354 26.32 -19.37 -20.21
N ASP A 355 26.96 -18.94 -21.30
CA ASP A 355 28.42 -18.70 -21.36
C ASP A 355 28.93 -17.62 -20.40
N SER A 356 28.06 -16.73 -19.92
CA SER A 356 28.40 -15.66 -18.96
C SER A 356 28.05 -15.99 -17.50
N VAL A 357 27.70 -17.25 -17.19
CA VAL A 357 27.42 -17.71 -15.82
C VAL A 357 28.62 -18.48 -15.27
N SER A 358 29.36 -17.85 -14.34
CA SER A 358 30.54 -18.46 -13.70
C SER A 358 30.35 -18.84 -12.23
N HIS A 359 29.30 -18.31 -11.58
CA HIS A 359 29.08 -18.44 -10.13
C HIS A 359 28.22 -19.65 -9.74
N ILE A 360 27.61 -20.33 -10.71
CA ILE A 360 26.78 -21.53 -10.52
C ILE A 360 27.22 -22.57 -11.56
N LYS A 361 27.28 -23.83 -11.15
CA LYS A 361 27.74 -24.95 -12.00
C LYS A 361 26.60 -25.92 -12.30
N VAL A 362 26.67 -26.58 -13.44
CA VAL A 362 25.82 -27.75 -13.75
C VAL A 362 25.92 -28.78 -12.61
N GLY A 363 24.78 -29.37 -12.24
CA GLY A 363 24.63 -30.30 -11.12
C GLY A 363 24.42 -29.64 -9.75
N THR A 364 24.45 -28.31 -9.66
CA THR A 364 24.22 -27.58 -8.41
C THR A 364 22.72 -27.59 -8.05
N PRO A 365 22.33 -28.01 -6.84
CA PRO A 365 20.96 -27.84 -6.36
C PRO A 365 20.66 -26.37 -6.12
N VAL A 366 19.51 -25.92 -6.60
CA VAL A 366 19.07 -24.53 -6.50
C VAL A 366 17.60 -24.43 -6.14
N ALA A 367 17.26 -23.40 -5.37
CA ALA A 367 15.91 -22.93 -5.17
C ALA A 367 15.67 -21.67 -6.01
N LEU A 368 14.42 -21.45 -6.42
CA LEU A 368 13.99 -20.27 -7.18
C LEU A 368 12.63 -19.77 -6.71
N MET A 369 12.48 -18.45 -6.64
CA MET A 369 11.20 -17.76 -6.40
C MET A 369 10.89 -16.88 -7.62
N THR A 370 10.58 -17.53 -8.74
CA THR A 370 10.24 -16.86 -9.99
C THR A 370 9.18 -17.66 -10.74
N PHE A 371 8.41 -16.97 -11.59
CA PHE A 371 7.33 -17.60 -12.34
C PHE A 371 7.86 -18.55 -13.42
N GLY A 372 7.16 -19.66 -13.63
CA GLY A 372 7.53 -20.70 -14.58
C GLY A 372 8.07 -21.97 -13.93
N SER A 373 7.86 -22.19 -12.63
CA SER A 373 8.32 -23.39 -11.92
C SER A 373 7.42 -24.62 -12.14
N TYR A 374 6.20 -24.46 -12.68
CA TYR A 374 5.35 -25.58 -13.09
C TYR A 374 5.76 -26.10 -14.47
N ALA A 375 7.02 -26.48 -14.57
CA ALA A 375 7.65 -26.97 -15.77
C ALA A 375 8.66 -28.04 -15.37
N GLU A 376 8.86 -29.04 -16.22
CA GLU A 376 9.95 -29.99 -16.02
C GLU A 376 11.31 -29.31 -16.08
N PHE A 377 11.47 -28.33 -16.97
CA PHE A 377 12.67 -27.51 -17.09
C PHE A 377 12.28 -26.04 -17.20
N THR A 378 13.05 -25.17 -16.55
CA THR A 378 12.81 -23.72 -16.62
C THR A 378 14.13 -22.97 -16.79
N GLU A 379 14.13 -21.97 -17.68
CA GLU A 379 15.28 -21.09 -17.88
C GLU A 379 15.13 -19.87 -16.96
N VAL A 380 16.08 -19.68 -16.06
CA VAL A 380 16.03 -18.63 -15.03
C VAL A 380 17.30 -17.79 -15.11
N PRO A 381 17.21 -16.44 -15.03
CA PRO A 381 18.39 -15.61 -14.85
C PRO A 381 19.21 -16.09 -13.65
N ALA A 382 20.50 -16.37 -13.84
CA ALA A 382 21.32 -17.06 -12.84
C ALA A 382 21.36 -16.31 -11.49
N LYS A 383 21.24 -14.97 -11.52
CA LYS A 383 21.13 -14.11 -10.34
C LYS A 383 19.91 -14.36 -9.44
N HIS A 384 18.88 -15.05 -9.92
CA HIS A 384 17.67 -15.39 -9.15
C HIS A 384 17.75 -16.81 -8.55
N LEU A 385 18.81 -17.57 -8.85
CA LEU A 385 18.99 -18.90 -8.31
C LEU A 385 19.69 -18.83 -6.96
N LEU A 386 19.13 -19.55 -5.98
CA LEU A 386 19.66 -19.66 -4.63
C LEU A 386 20.26 -21.06 -4.48
N PRO A 387 21.60 -21.23 -4.43
CA PRO A 387 22.20 -22.54 -4.18
C PRO A 387 21.74 -23.11 -2.84
N VAL A 388 21.39 -24.39 -2.83
CA VAL A 388 20.93 -25.11 -1.62
C VAL A 388 21.74 -26.40 -1.40
N PRO A 389 21.85 -26.92 -0.17
CA PRO A 389 22.66 -28.11 0.10
C PRO A 389 22.18 -29.37 -0.63
N ARG A 390 20.85 -29.52 -0.75
CA ARG A 390 20.15 -30.63 -1.39
C ARG A 390 18.82 -30.11 -1.95
N PRO A 391 18.31 -30.68 -3.06
CA PRO A 391 17.05 -30.27 -3.63
C PRO A 391 15.89 -30.99 -2.93
N ASP A 392 15.73 -30.79 -1.61
CA ASP A 392 14.71 -31.46 -0.80
C ASP A 392 13.36 -30.70 -0.85
N PRO A 393 12.20 -31.37 -0.68
CA PRO A 393 10.89 -30.70 -0.73
C PRO A 393 10.70 -29.66 0.37
N GLU A 394 11.31 -29.82 1.54
CA GLU A 394 11.25 -28.87 2.66
C GLU A 394 11.83 -27.50 2.28
N VAL A 395 12.81 -27.47 1.38
CA VAL A 395 13.42 -26.22 0.90
C VAL A 395 12.38 -25.37 0.19
N VAL A 396 11.46 -25.96 -0.58
CA VAL A 396 10.37 -25.23 -1.25
C VAL A 396 9.49 -24.52 -0.21
N ALA A 397 9.11 -25.20 0.87
CA ALA A 397 8.26 -24.63 1.91
C ALA A 397 8.92 -23.45 2.65
N MET A 398 10.25 -23.46 2.76
CA MET A 398 11.01 -22.37 3.39
C MET A 398 11.01 -21.06 2.57
N LEU A 399 10.87 -21.14 1.24
CA LEU A 399 11.01 -19.98 0.35
C LEU A 399 9.95 -18.90 0.62
N THR A 400 8.68 -19.20 0.37
CA THR A 400 7.61 -18.23 0.63
C THR A 400 7.19 -18.23 2.10
N SER A 401 6.82 -19.40 2.64
CA SER A 401 6.20 -19.48 3.97
C SER A 401 7.20 -19.27 5.11
N GLY A 402 8.34 -19.96 5.08
CA GLY A 402 9.38 -19.83 6.11
C GLY A 402 10.01 -18.43 6.15
N LEU A 403 10.35 -17.87 4.99
CA LEU A 403 10.91 -16.51 4.90
C LEU A 403 9.93 -15.46 5.42
N THR A 404 8.63 -15.59 5.09
CA THR A 404 7.60 -14.68 5.62
C THR A 404 7.54 -14.77 7.15
N ALA A 405 7.54 -15.97 7.72
CA ALA A 405 7.51 -16.17 9.17
C ALA A 405 8.76 -15.57 9.86
N SER A 406 9.95 -15.85 9.34
CA SER A 406 11.22 -15.32 9.89
C SER A 406 11.28 -13.80 9.79
N ILE A 407 10.88 -13.20 8.67
CA ILE A 407 10.79 -11.73 8.56
C ILE A 407 9.80 -11.16 9.59
N SER A 408 8.63 -11.79 9.75
CA SER A 408 7.63 -11.33 10.72
C SER A 408 8.14 -11.39 12.16
N LEU A 409 8.77 -12.48 12.58
CA LEU A 409 9.17 -12.67 13.98
C LEU A 409 10.52 -12.04 14.30
N GLU A 410 11.54 -12.28 13.47
CA GLU A 410 12.91 -11.84 13.75
C GLU A 410 13.18 -10.41 13.30
N LYS A 411 12.60 -9.95 12.17
CA LYS A 411 12.90 -8.61 11.62
C LYS A 411 11.88 -7.57 12.04
N ALA A 412 10.60 -7.85 11.85
CA ALA A 412 9.53 -6.93 12.21
C ALA A 412 9.24 -6.99 13.71
N GLY A 413 9.13 -8.20 14.26
CA GLY A 413 8.87 -8.43 15.69
C GLY A 413 10.09 -8.28 16.59
N GLN A 414 11.30 -8.46 16.05
CA GLN A 414 12.57 -8.45 16.81
C GLN A 414 12.51 -9.34 18.07
N MET A 415 11.89 -10.51 17.94
CA MET A 415 11.65 -11.38 19.08
C MET A 415 12.96 -11.90 19.70
N THR A 416 12.95 -12.00 21.03
CA THR A 416 14.06 -12.53 21.84
C THR A 416 13.58 -13.64 22.78
N SER A 417 14.52 -14.47 23.23
CA SER A 417 14.21 -15.63 24.08
C SER A 417 13.42 -15.24 25.33
N GLY A 418 12.35 -15.98 25.64
CA GLY A 418 11.47 -15.75 26.78
C GLY A 418 10.29 -14.82 26.52
N GLN A 419 10.17 -14.25 25.32
CA GLN A 419 8.99 -13.51 24.90
C GLN A 419 7.89 -14.46 24.40
N VAL A 420 6.63 -14.11 24.65
CA VAL A 420 5.46 -14.90 24.25
C VAL A 420 4.85 -14.31 22.98
N VAL A 421 4.54 -15.15 21.99
CA VAL A 421 3.84 -14.76 20.76
C VAL A 421 2.52 -15.50 20.62
N LEU A 422 1.50 -14.78 20.14
CA LEU A 422 0.23 -15.36 19.71
C LEU A 422 0.21 -15.43 18.18
N VAL A 423 0.27 -16.64 17.64
CA VAL A 423 0.17 -16.87 16.18
C VAL A 423 -1.28 -17.13 15.82
N THR A 424 -1.94 -16.13 15.22
CA THR A 424 -3.25 -16.34 14.60
C THR A 424 -3.08 -17.07 13.25
N ALA A 425 -4.04 -17.94 12.90
CA ALA A 425 -3.95 -18.82 11.73
C ALA A 425 -2.72 -19.77 11.72
N ALA A 426 -2.31 -20.27 12.89
CA ALA A 426 -1.16 -21.18 13.07
C ALA A 426 -1.19 -22.45 12.19
N ALA A 427 -2.36 -22.89 11.74
CA ALA A 427 -2.50 -24.05 10.85
C ALA A 427 -2.11 -23.78 9.38
N GLY A 428 -1.94 -22.52 8.98
CA GLY A 428 -1.54 -22.15 7.61
C GLY A 428 -0.04 -22.33 7.36
N GLY A 429 0.39 -22.30 6.08
CA GLY A 429 1.81 -22.52 5.70
C GLY A 429 2.80 -21.64 6.46
N THR A 430 2.59 -20.32 6.45
CA THR A 430 3.40 -19.38 7.25
C THR A 430 3.19 -19.57 8.76
N GLY A 431 1.98 -19.87 9.20
CA GLY A 431 1.64 -20.06 10.62
C GLY A 431 2.41 -21.21 11.25
N GLN A 432 2.55 -22.33 10.55
CA GLN A 432 3.29 -23.50 11.04
C GLN A 432 4.79 -23.20 11.21
N PHE A 433 5.38 -22.41 10.31
CA PHE A 433 6.75 -21.93 10.49
C PHE A 433 6.83 -20.95 11.67
N ALA A 434 5.88 -20.02 11.77
CA ALA A 434 5.88 -19.05 12.86
C ALA A 434 5.83 -19.72 14.24
N VAL A 435 5.08 -20.82 14.39
CA VAL A 435 5.04 -21.62 15.64
C VAL A 435 6.36 -22.35 15.91
N GLN A 436 7.05 -22.82 14.87
CA GLN A 436 8.30 -23.56 15.03
C GLN A 436 9.52 -22.65 15.30
N VAL A 437 9.50 -21.43 14.76
CA VAL A 437 10.62 -20.48 14.84
C VAL A 437 10.43 -19.39 15.90
N SER A 438 9.24 -19.33 16.53
CA SER A 438 9.00 -18.59 17.78
C SER A 438 9.47 -19.38 18.99
#